data_AF-A0A6M0S603-F1
#
_entry.id   AF-A0A6M0S603-F1
#
_cell.length_a   1.000
_cell.length_b   1.000
_cell.length_c   1.000
_cell.angle_alpha   90.00
_cell.angle_beta   90.00
_cell.angle_gamma   90.00
#
_symmetry.space_group_name_H-M   'P 1'
#
loop_
_entity.id
_entity.type
_entity.pdbx_description
1 polymer ?
#
loop_
_entity_poly.entity_id
_entity_poly.type
_entity_poly.pdbx_seq_one_letter_code
_entity_poly.pdbx_strand_id
1 'polypeptide(L)'
;MKLDPADVQLFFDLMLPLQWYVSQQAKLLPDIKTFKAYTDSSMDDKIIVRDYLFDHPELIDQFIQDNPNNLEADKLSLIDPWKNFIHGDFFIERLLKKYSIFIDDKENVYAVLGLMEGLDAFMDKRDLPVRVQTILLPFKGKIIYDGFFRWYNIFFGGGIKSSLKQTYLIAKDNNAIIDTLEPDAIPTEKKGKKVRKQSTDQDWGPLLDELAEKAKKLRGGGGQPATYSPIFSLVRTSIELAQLATADSPDIDKLFKKGARLDTLLQQVEKALLRNV
;
A
#
# COMPACT_ATOMS: atom_id res chain seq x y z
N MET A 1 -3.95 11.66 -9.51
CA MET A 1 -3.88 10.24 -9.10
C MET A 1 -5.08 9.44 -9.60
N LYS A 2 -5.39 9.58 -10.89
CA LYS A 2 -6.49 8.88 -11.55
C LYS A 2 -6.09 8.55 -12.98
N LEU A 3 -6.76 7.58 -13.59
CA LEU A 3 -6.65 7.32 -15.02
C LEU A 3 -7.02 8.58 -15.81
N ASP A 4 -6.46 8.70 -17.02
CA ASP A 4 -6.92 9.72 -17.95
C ASP A 4 -8.33 9.38 -18.45
N PRO A 5 -9.11 10.39 -18.90
CA PRO A 5 -10.51 10.16 -19.25
C PRO A 5 -10.75 9.12 -20.36
N ALA A 6 -9.82 8.96 -21.30
CA ALA A 6 -9.95 7.98 -22.37
C ALA A 6 -9.73 6.56 -21.83
N ASP A 7 -8.73 6.37 -20.97
CA ASP A 7 -8.49 5.12 -20.25
C ASP A 7 -9.68 4.75 -19.34
N VAL A 8 -10.31 5.73 -18.68
CA VAL A 8 -11.52 5.50 -17.86
C VAL A 8 -12.68 5.01 -18.72
N GLN A 9 -12.96 5.67 -19.85
CA GLN A 9 -14.04 5.26 -20.76
C GLN A 9 -13.79 3.84 -21.27
N LEU A 10 -12.55 3.56 -21.71
CA LEU A 10 -12.16 2.23 -22.18
C LEU A 10 -12.36 1.16 -21.11
N PHE A 11 -12.00 1.44 -19.85
CA PHE A 11 -12.23 0.50 -18.76
C PHE A 11 -13.71 0.13 -18.62
N PHE A 12 -14.61 1.11 -18.61
CA PHE A 12 -16.05 0.83 -18.48
C PHE A 12 -16.65 0.18 -19.73
N ASP A 13 -16.15 0.52 -20.92
CA ASP A 13 -16.54 -0.11 -22.18
C ASP A 13 -16.19 -1.60 -22.23
N LEU A 14 -15.23 -2.06 -21.42
CA LEU A 14 -14.84 -3.47 -21.30
C LEU A 14 -15.49 -4.14 -20.07
N MET A 15 -15.52 -3.47 -18.92
CA MET A 15 -16.00 -4.02 -17.66
C MET A 15 -17.53 -4.23 -17.67
N LEU A 16 -18.31 -3.26 -18.19
CA LEU A 16 -19.77 -3.38 -18.17
C LEU A 16 -20.29 -4.52 -19.06
N PRO A 17 -19.79 -4.72 -20.30
CA PRO A 17 -20.18 -5.90 -21.08
C PRO A 17 -19.78 -7.23 -20.45
N LEU A 18 -18.59 -7.31 -19.85
CA LEU A 18 -18.16 -8.51 -19.10
C LEU A 18 -19.11 -8.81 -17.95
N GLN A 19 -19.43 -7.82 -17.12
CA GLN A 19 -20.38 -8.01 -16.02
C GLN A 19 -21.78 -8.39 -16.53
N TRP A 20 -22.26 -7.75 -17.60
CA TRP A 20 -23.54 -8.11 -18.19
C TRP A 20 -23.56 -9.56 -18.66
N TYR A 21 -22.50 -10.01 -19.34
CA TYR A 21 -22.35 -11.39 -19.76
C TYR A 21 -22.41 -12.35 -18.56
N VAL A 22 -21.65 -12.08 -17.49
CA VAL A 22 -21.68 -12.87 -16.24
C VAL A 22 -23.08 -12.93 -15.65
N SER A 23 -23.78 -11.80 -15.58
CA SER A 23 -25.14 -11.71 -15.06
C SER A 23 -26.11 -12.62 -15.84
N GLN A 24 -25.95 -12.70 -17.16
CA GLN A 24 -26.76 -13.58 -18.01
C GLN A 24 -26.42 -15.05 -17.81
N GLN A 25 -25.14 -15.41 -17.78
CA GLN A 25 -24.69 -16.80 -17.61
C GLN A 25 -25.13 -17.37 -16.25
N ALA A 26 -24.98 -16.58 -15.19
CA ALA A 26 -25.29 -16.98 -13.83
C ALA A 26 -26.74 -16.66 -13.39
N LYS A 27 -27.53 -15.99 -14.25
CA LYS A 27 -28.93 -15.60 -13.98
C LYS A 27 -29.10 -14.80 -12.68
N LEU A 28 -28.14 -13.92 -12.37
CA LEU A 28 -28.06 -13.21 -11.08
C LEU A 28 -29.16 -12.16 -10.89
N LEU A 29 -29.52 -11.47 -11.98
CA LEU A 29 -30.48 -10.36 -11.97
C LEU A 29 -31.62 -10.66 -12.94
N PRO A 30 -32.55 -11.58 -12.58
CA PRO A 30 -33.56 -12.06 -13.51
C PRO A 30 -34.50 -10.96 -14.00
N ASP A 31 -34.69 -9.87 -13.25
CA ASP A 31 -35.57 -8.77 -13.65
C ASP A 31 -34.91 -7.81 -14.67
N ILE A 32 -33.58 -7.82 -14.78
CA ILE A 32 -32.83 -6.99 -15.73
C ILE A 32 -32.62 -7.75 -17.04
N LYS A 33 -33.37 -7.34 -18.07
CA LYS A 33 -33.43 -8.06 -19.35
C LYS A 33 -32.58 -7.49 -20.49
N THR A 34 -32.01 -6.30 -20.31
CA THR A 34 -31.24 -5.64 -21.37
C THR A 34 -29.95 -5.05 -20.83
N PHE A 35 -28.93 -4.95 -21.69
CA PHE A 35 -27.66 -4.32 -21.33
C PHE A 35 -27.87 -2.87 -20.85
N LYS A 36 -28.73 -2.09 -21.52
CA LYS A 36 -29.04 -0.73 -21.10
C LYS A 36 -29.68 -0.68 -19.70
N ALA A 37 -30.62 -1.57 -19.42
CA ALA A 37 -31.21 -1.66 -18.08
C ALA A 37 -30.17 -2.04 -17.02
N TYR A 38 -29.16 -2.85 -17.38
CA TYR A 38 -28.02 -3.17 -16.50
C TYR A 38 -27.09 -1.98 -16.29
N THR A 39 -26.75 -1.21 -17.34
CA THR A 39 -25.92 -0.01 -17.17
C THR A 39 -26.58 1.03 -16.29
N ASP A 40 -27.91 1.14 -16.37
CA ASP A 40 -28.73 2.06 -15.59
C ASP A 40 -29.13 1.50 -14.21
N SER A 41 -28.70 0.28 -13.87
CA SER A 41 -29.07 -0.39 -12.62
C SER A 41 -28.40 0.24 -11.39
N SER A 42 -28.92 -0.14 -10.21
CA SER A 42 -28.36 0.30 -8.94
C SER A 42 -26.93 -0.18 -8.73
N MET A 43 -26.22 0.48 -7.80
CA MET A 43 -24.88 0.04 -7.40
C MET A 43 -24.93 -1.34 -6.72
N ASP A 44 -25.98 -1.62 -5.94
CA ASP A 44 -26.14 -2.91 -5.25
C ASP A 44 -26.27 -4.07 -6.24
N ASP A 45 -27.05 -3.88 -7.31
CA ASP A 45 -27.16 -4.87 -8.39
C ASP A 45 -25.80 -5.14 -9.06
N LYS A 46 -25.01 -4.08 -9.30
CA LYS A 46 -23.68 -4.20 -9.91
C LYS A 46 -22.70 -4.90 -8.96
N ILE A 47 -22.81 -4.68 -7.65
CA ILE A 47 -21.99 -5.36 -6.63
C ILE A 47 -22.27 -6.86 -6.64
N ILE A 48 -23.53 -7.30 -6.75
CA ILE A 48 -23.88 -8.73 -6.84
C ILE A 48 -23.16 -9.39 -8.01
N VAL A 49 -23.19 -8.75 -9.19
CA VAL A 49 -22.55 -9.28 -10.40
C VAL A 49 -21.03 -9.23 -10.32
N ARG A 50 -20.48 -8.14 -9.76
CA ARG A 50 -19.06 -7.96 -9.51
C ARG A 50 -18.51 -9.04 -8.57
N ASP A 51 -19.14 -9.25 -7.42
CA ASP A 51 -18.68 -10.23 -6.43
C ASP A 51 -18.69 -11.63 -7.06
N TYR A 52 -19.76 -12.00 -7.77
CA TYR A 52 -19.83 -13.27 -8.48
C TYR A 52 -18.75 -13.41 -9.58
N LEU A 53 -18.50 -12.37 -10.37
CA LEU A 53 -17.46 -12.38 -11.41
C LEU A 53 -16.08 -12.71 -10.82
N PHE A 54 -15.72 -12.09 -9.70
CA PHE A 54 -14.39 -12.29 -9.11
C PHE A 54 -14.29 -13.52 -8.19
N ASP A 55 -15.42 -14.09 -7.76
CA ASP A 55 -15.47 -15.44 -7.18
C ASP A 55 -15.37 -16.55 -8.26
N HIS A 56 -15.69 -16.21 -9.52
CA HIS A 56 -15.72 -17.11 -10.68
C HIS A 56 -14.88 -16.58 -11.86
N PRO A 57 -13.54 -16.43 -11.71
CA PRO A 57 -12.68 -15.84 -12.74
C PRO A 57 -12.65 -16.62 -14.06
N GLU A 58 -13.05 -17.89 -14.08
CA GLU A 58 -13.23 -18.68 -15.31
C GLU A 58 -14.22 -18.05 -16.30
N LEU A 59 -15.13 -17.19 -15.82
CA LEU A 59 -16.08 -16.47 -16.67
C LEU A 59 -15.40 -15.38 -17.51
N ILE A 60 -14.22 -14.91 -17.10
CA ILE A 60 -13.39 -14.01 -17.90
C ILE A 60 -12.91 -14.74 -19.15
N ASP A 61 -12.40 -15.97 -18.99
CA ASP A 61 -11.97 -16.81 -20.11
C ASP A 61 -13.13 -17.13 -21.05
N GLN A 62 -14.29 -17.49 -20.49
CA GLN A 62 -15.48 -17.77 -21.29
C GLN A 62 -15.96 -16.53 -22.07
N PHE A 63 -15.93 -15.34 -21.45
CA PHE A 63 -16.29 -14.09 -22.14
C PHE A 63 -15.35 -13.79 -23.32
N ILE A 64 -14.05 -13.99 -23.12
CA ILE A 64 -13.04 -13.79 -24.19
C ILE A 64 -13.25 -14.79 -25.32
N GLN A 65 -13.54 -16.05 -24.99
CA GLN A 65 -13.77 -17.11 -25.97
C GLN A 65 -15.07 -16.89 -26.76
N ASP A 66 -16.18 -16.60 -26.09
CA ASP A 66 -17.48 -16.40 -26.72
C ASP A 66 -17.53 -15.10 -27.51
N ASN A 67 -16.77 -14.09 -27.07
CA ASN A 67 -16.70 -12.74 -27.61
C ASN A 67 -18.07 -12.20 -28.07
N PRO A 68 -19.08 -12.14 -27.18
CA PRO A 68 -20.47 -11.83 -27.55
C PRO A 68 -20.64 -10.43 -28.15
N ASN A 69 -19.70 -9.53 -27.90
CA ASN A 69 -19.70 -8.15 -28.38
C ASN A 69 -18.82 -7.95 -29.64
N ASN A 70 -18.22 -9.01 -30.20
CA ASN A 70 -17.27 -8.94 -31.31
C ASN A 70 -16.16 -7.91 -31.06
N LEU A 71 -15.59 -7.92 -29.86
CA LEU A 71 -14.46 -7.07 -29.50
C LEU A 71 -13.23 -7.42 -30.32
N GLU A 72 -12.46 -6.40 -30.67
CA GLU A 72 -11.16 -6.54 -31.33
C GLU A 72 -10.14 -7.22 -30.40
N ALA A 73 -9.13 -7.88 -30.99
CA ALA A 73 -8.10 -8.59 -30.23
C ALA A 73 -7.37 -7.70 -29.21
N ASP A 74 -7.11 -6.43 -29.57
CA ASP A 74 -6.46 -5.45 -28.69
C ASP A 74 -7.31 -5.08 -27.46
N LYS A 75 -8.63 -5.21 -27.55
CA LYS A 75 -9.54 -5.01 -26.41
C LYS A 75 -9.64 -6.25 -25.54
N LEU A 76 -9.69 -7.43 -26.17
CA LEU A 76 -9.70 -8.71 -25.44
C LEU A 76 -8.41 -8.92 -24.64
N SER A 77 -7.26 -8.50 -25.17
CA SER A 77 -5.97 -8.57 -24.46
C SER A 77 -5.88 -7.66 -23.23
N LEU A 78 -6.75 -6.66 -23.10
CA LEU A 78 -6.88 -5.84 -21.88
C LEU A 78 -7.72 -6.50 -20.79
N ILE A 79 -8.56 -7.46 -21.15
CA ILE A 79 -9.47 -8.16 -20.22
C ILE A 79 -8.79 -9.37 -19.61
N ASP A 80 -8.01 -10.13 -20.38
CA ASP A 80 -7.33 -11.34 -19.92
C ASP A 80 -6.51 -11.13 -18.62
N PRO A 81 -5.74 -10.04 -18.46
CA PRO A 81 -4.97 -9.80 -17.24
C PRO A 81 -5.84 -9.62 -15.99
N TRP A 82 -7.13 -9.31 -16.10
CA TRP A 82 -8.00 -9.10 -14.94
C TRP A 82 -8.16 -10.35 -14.08
N LYS A 83 -7.77 -11.53 -14.56
CA LYS A 83 -7.64 -12.76 -13.75
C LYS A 83 -6.54 -12.65 -12.68
N ASN A 84 -5.56 -11.76 -12.84
CA ASN A 84 -4.51 -11.47 -11.86
C ASN A 84 -4.95 -10.44 -10.81
N PHE A 85 -6.26 -10.28 -10.61
CA PHE A 85 -6.81 -9.38 -9.61
C PHE A 85 -6.34 -9.75 -8.20
N ILE A 86 -6.32 -8.75 -7.32
CA ILE A 86 -6.12 -8.97 -5.88
C ILE A 86 -7.37 -8.49 -5.17
N HIS A 87 -8.17 -9.44 -4.68
CA HIS A 87 -9.29 -9.18 -3.79
C HIS A 87 -8.82 -9.27 -2.34
N GLY A 88 -9.09 -8.23 -1.55
CA GLY A 88 -8.75 -8.29 -0.12
C GLY A 88 -8.95 -6.98 0.62
N ASP A 89 -8.47 -7.01 1.86
CA ASP A 89 -8.41 -5.87 2.75
C ASP A 89 -7.10 -5.09 2.56
N PHE A 90 -7.23 -3.77 2.50
CA PHE A 90 -6.12 -2.86 2.31
C PHE A 90 -6.21 -1.67 3.28
N PHE A 91 -5.06 -1.22 3.74
CA PHE A 91 -4.88 0.09 4.34
C PHE A 91 -4.50 1.08 3.25
N ILE A 92 -5.36 2.06 3.00
CA ILE A 92 -4.99 3.24 2.23
C ILE A 92 -4.16 4.12 3.17
N GLU A 93 -2.84 4.11 3.01
CA GLU A 93 -1.93 4.77 3.94
C GLU A 93 -1.67 6.23 3.57
N ARG A 94 -1.54 6.53 2.27
CA ARG A 94 -1.36 7.92 1.78
C ARG A 94 -1.88 8.14 0.37
N LEU A 95 -2.20 9.40 0.10
CA LEU A 95 -2.57 9.90 -1.22
C LEU A 95 -1.46 10.79 -1.79
N LEU A 96 -0.78 10.30 -2.84
CA LEU A 96 0.29 11.03 -3.52
C LEU A 96 -0.22 11.65 -4.82
N LYS A 97 0.54 12.59 -5.40
CA LYS A 97 0.15 13.27 -6.65
C LYS A 97 -0.16 12.29 -7.80
N LYS A 98 0.66 11.24 -7.93
CA LYS A 98 0.58 10.28 -9.04
C LYS A 98 -0.35 9.11 -8.76
N TYR A 99 -0.33 8.56 -7.55
CA TYR A 99 -1.07 7.36 -7.15
C TYR A 99 -1.37 7.38 -5.65
N SER A 100 -2.24 6.50 -5.21
CA SER A 100 -2.49 6.17 -3.80
C SER A 100 -1.60 5.01 -3.38
N ILE A 101 -1.29 4.93 -2.08
CA ILE A 101 -0.58 3.78 -1.51
C ILE A 101 -1.58 2.91 -0.76
N PHE A 102 -1.66 1.66 -1.20
CA PHE A 102 -2.44 0.60 -0.56
C PHE A 102 -1.46 -0.39 0.05
N ILE A 103 -1.72 -0.83 1.27
CA ILE A 103 -0.92 -1.82 1.99
C ILE A 103 -1.83 -2.97 2.39
N ASP A 104 -1.52 -4.20 1.97
CA ASP A 104 -2.30 -5.37 2.40
C ASP A 104 -1.85 -5.89 3.78
N ASP A 105 -2.57 -6.88 4.32
CA ASP A 105 -2.26 -7.49 5.61
C ASP A 105 -0.91 -8.26 5.63
N LYS A 106 -0.30 -8.50 4.46
CA LYS A 106 1.03 -9.10 4.30
C LYS A 106 2.13 -8.05 4.10
N GLU A 107 1.81 -6.77 4.29
CA GLU A 107 2.71 -5.64 4.12
C GLU A 107 3.19 -5.39 2.67
N ASN A 108 2.53 -5.97 1.66
CA ASN A 108 2.81 -5.59 0.27
C ASN A 108 2.28 -4.19 0.00
N VAL A 109 3.05 -3.40 -0.75
CA VAL A 109 2.75 -1.98 -1.00
C VAL A 109 2.43 -1.77 -2.47
N TYR A 110 1.21 -1.32 -2.76
CA TYR A 110 0.71 -1.13 -4.12
C TYR A 110 0.54 0.36 -4.45
N ALA A 111 0.96 0.75 -5.66
CA ALA A 111 0.67 2.06 -6.24
C ALA A 111 -0.61 1.98 -7.06
N VAL A 112 -1.71 2.48 -6.49
CA VAL A 112 -3.06 2.31 -7.07
C VAL A 112 -3.58 3.64 -7.61
N LEU A 113 -4.18 3.60 -8.81
CA LEU A 113 -4.85 4.74 -9.42
C LEU A 113 -6.36 4.71 -9.21
N GLY A 114 -6.94 5.91 -9.10
CA GLY A 114 -8.37 6.08 -9.17
C GLY A 114 -8.93 5.92 -10.60
N LEU A 115 -10.23 5.68 -10.73
CA LEU A 115 -10.98 5.66 -11.99
C LEU A 115 -11.42 7.08 -12.36
N MET A 116 -12.72 7.41 -12.25
CA MET A 116 -13.28 8.71 -12.65
C MET A 116 -12.73 9.88 -11.83
N GLU A 117 -12.60 9.68 -10.52
CA GLU A 117 -12.05 10.64 -9.58
C GLU A 117 -10.83 10.09 -8.85
N GLY A 118 -9.99 11.01 -8.38
CA GLY A 118 -8.94 10.66 -7.43
C GLY A 118 -9.56 10.25 -6.10
N LEU A 119 -8.89 9.38 -5.35
CA LEU A 119 -9.41 8.94 -4.05
C LEU A 119 -9.55 10.10 -3.04
N ASP A 120 -8.81 11.20 -3.25
CA ASP A 120 -8.93 12.44 -2.48
C ASP A 120 -10.28 13.16 -2.66
N ALA A 121 -11.09 12.78 -3.65
CA ALA A 121 -12.46 13.25 -3.78
C ALA A 121 -13.42 12.63 -2.74
N PHE A 122 -13.09 11.44 -2.24
CA PHE A 122 -13.95 10.67 -1.32
C PHE A 122 -13.36 10.53 0.08
N MET A 123 -12.06 10.82 0.25
CA MET A 123 -11.40 10.72 1.55
C MET A 123 -10.46 11.90 1.79
N ASP A 124 -10.51 12.47 3.00
CA ASP A 124 -9.56 13.50 3.42
C ASP A 124 -8.23 12.86 3.82
N LYS A 125 -7.12 13.51 3.48
CA LYS A 125 -5.77 13.08 3.88
C LYS A 125 -5.57 13.02 5.39
N ARG A 126 -6.36 13.78 6.15
CA ARG A 126 -6.34 13.80 7.62
C ARG A 126 -6.91 12.53 8.25
N ASP A 127 -7.77 11.83 7.53
CA ASP A 127 -8.45 10.62 8.02
C ASP A 127 -7.60 9.35 7.80
N LEU A 128 -6.45 9.49 7.12
CA LEU A 128 -5.55 8.39 6.82
C LEU A 128 -4.79 7.89 8.07
N PRO A 129 -4.45 6.58 8.12
CA PRO A 129 -4.83 5.54 7.16
C PRO A 129 -6.28 5.13 7.31
N VAL A 130 -6.88 4.62 6.24
CA VAL A 130 -8.25 4.05 6.24
C VAL A 130 -8.19 2.61 5.78
N ARG A 131 -8.93 1.71 6.44
CA ARG A 131 -9.05 0.31 6.01
C ARG A 131 -10.26 0.16 5.11
N VAL A 132 -10.08 -0.51 3.98
CA VAL A 132 -11.11 -0.82 2.99
C VAL A 132 -10.94 -2.24 2.48
N GLN A 133 -12.03 -2.85 2.03
CA GLN A 133 -11.98 -4.02 1.17
C GLN A 133 -12.32 -3.58 -0.27
N THR A 134 -11.52 -4.01 -1.23
CA THR A 134 -11.69 -3.68 -2.66
C THR A 134 -11.00 -4.74 -3.52
N ILE A 135 -11.10 -4.59 -4.85
CA ILE A 135 -10.40 -5.41 -5.82
C ILE A 135 -9.43 -4.51 -6.59
N LEU A 136 -8.15 -4.89 -6.57
CA LEU A 136 -7.12 -4.28 -7.39
C LEU A 136 -7.03 -5.02 -8.72
N LEU A 137 -7.10 -4.28 -9.83
CA LEU A 137 -7.08 -4.81 -11.18
C LEU A 137 -5.86 -4.29 -11.97
N PRO A 138 -5.21 -5.14 -12.78
CA PRO A 138 -4.30 -4.67 -13.82
C PRO A 138 -5.05 -3.93 -14.92
N PHE A 139 -4.51 -2.81 -15.36
CA PHE A 139 -5.02 -2.11 -16.54
C PHE A 139 -3.91 -1.27 -17.20
N LYS A 140 -3.48 -1.67 -18.39
CA LYS A 140 -2.47 -0.97 -19.21
C LYS A 140 -1.17 -0.72 -18.44
N GLY A 141 -0.66 -1.77 -17.78
CA GLY A 141 0.58 -1.72 -17.00
C GLY A 141 0.48 -0.90 -15.71
N LYS A 142 -0.73 -0.60 -15.24
CA LYS A 142 -1.00 0.13 -13.99
C LYS A 142 -1.90 -0.73 -13.10
N ILE A 143 -1.95 -0.41 -11.81
CA ILE A 143 -2.95 -0.96 -10.88
C ILE A 143 -4.06 0.06 -10.67
N ILE A 144 -5.30 -0.35 -10.86
CA ILE A 144 -6.50 0.42 -10.54
C ILE A 144 -7.30 -0.30 -9.47
N TYR A 145 -8.15 0.44 -8.75
CA TYR A 145 -9.25 -0.19 -8.02
C TYR A 145 -10.47 -0.31 -8.95
N ASP A 146 -11.36 -1.23 -8.63
CA ASP A 146 -12.54 -1.58 -9.43
C ASP A 146 -13.72 -0.60 -9.36
N GLY A 147 -13.58 0.51 -8.63
CA GLY A 147 -14.65 1.49 -8.44
C GLY A 147 -15.49 1.28 -7.19
N PHE A 148 -15.22 0.24 -6.37
CA PHE A 148 -15.98 -0.04 -5.16
C PHE A 148 -15.08 -0.22 -3.93
N PHE A 149 -15.52 0.37 -2.82
CA PHE A 149 -14.94 0.16 -1.49
C PHE A 149 -16.02 -0.32 -0.53
N ARG A 150 -15.75 -1.42 0.17
CA ARG A 150 -16.39 -1.70 1.44
C ARG A 150 -15.56 -1.07 2.55
N TRP A 151 -16.10 -0.02 3.15
CA TRP A 151 -15.41 0.74 4.20
C TRP A 151 -15.54 0.06 5.55
N TYR A 152 -14.46 0.13 6.34
CA TYR A 152 -14.51 -0.23 7.76
C TYR A 152 -14.57 1.04 8.61
N ASN A 153 -15.53 1.10 9.52
CA ASN A 153 -15.64 2.21 10.48
C ASN A 153 -14.67 2.00 11.65
N ILE A 154 -13.37 2.12 11.38
CA ILE A 154 -12.28 1.88 12.34
C ILE A 154 -11.32 3.06 12.31
N PHE A 155 -10.94 3.55 13.49
CA PHE A 155 -9.89 4.56 13.65
C PHE A 155 -8.59 3.93 14.12
N PHE A 156 -7.47 4.39 13.56
CA PHE A 156 -6.14 3.88 13.89
C PHE A 156 -5.38 4.82 14.83
N GLY A 157 -4.90 4.27 15.95
CA GLY A 157 -4.01 4.97 16.87
C GLY A 157 -2.58 5.15 16.30
N GLY A 158 -1.77 5.98 16.97
CA GLY A 158 -0.44 6.39 16.49
C GLY A 158 0.54 5.24 16.23
N GLY A 159 0.41 4.11 16.92
CA GLY A 159 1.25 2.92 16.71
C GLY A 159 1.05 2.31 15.32
N ILE A 160 -0.19 1.97 14.96
CA ILE A 160 -0.52 1.42 13.63
C ILE A 160 -0.19 2.43 12.53
N LYS A 161 -0.49 3.72 12.76
CA LYS A 161 -0.11 4.80 11.81
C LYS A 161 1.40 4.83 11.54
N SER A 162 2.22 4.68 12.58
CA SER A 162 3.68 4.68 12.47
C SER A 162 4.20 3.43 11.76
N SER A 163 3.63 2.26 12.08
CA SER A 163 3.98 0.99 11.45
C SER A 163 3.69 0.98 9.95
N LEU A 164 2.48 1.35 9.53
CA LEU A 164 2.11 1.43 8.10
C LEU A 164 2.97 2.43 7.32
N LYS A 165 3.27 3.58 7.94
CA LYS A 165 4.20 4.56 7.37
C LYS A 165 5.59 3.95 7.17
N GLN A 166 6.09 3.16 8.11
CA GLN A 166 7.39 2.49 8.01
C GLN A 166 7.38 1.43 6.90
N THR A 167 6.33 0.61 6.80
CA THR A 167 6.13 -0.36 5.71
C THR A 167 6.24 0.32 4.34
N TYR A 168 5.52 1.43 4.13
CA TYR A 168 5.65 2.22 2.90
C TYR A 168 7.06 2.76 2.66
N LEU A 169 7.73 3.30 3.68
CA LEU A 169 9.07 3.86 3.53
C LEU A 169 10.10 2.78 3.16
N ILE A 170 10.04 1.60 3.79
CA ILE A 170 10.89 0.46 3.47
C ILE A 170 10.66 0.02 2.03
N ALA A 171 9.41 -0.17 1.61
CA ALA A 171 9.09 -0.55 0.24
C ALA A 171 9.56 0.49 -0.78
N LYS A 172 9.42 1.77 -0.46
CA LYS A 172 9.89 2.87 -1.30
C LYS A 172 11.41 2.89 -1.45
N ASP A 173 12.14 2.76 -0.33
CA ASP A 173 13.60 2.84 -0.32
C ASP A 173 14.23 1.62 -1.02
N ASN A 174 13.58 0.45 -0.92
CA ASN A 174 13.98 -0.78 -1.60
C ASN A 174 13.45 -0.90 -3.03
N ASN A 175 12.71 0.10 -3.55
CA ASN A 175 12.05 0.05 -4.86
C ASN A 175 11.16 -1.20 -5.05
N ALA A 176 10.46 -1.58 -3.97
CA ALA A 176 9.58 -2.74 -3.86
C ALA A 176 8.08 -2.34 -3.85
N ILE A 177 7.74 -1.12 -4.30
CA ILE A 177 6.35 -0.74 -4.53
C ILE A 177 5.87 -1.43 -5.81
N ILE A 178 4.80 -2.19 -5.71
CA ILE A 178 4.16 -2.91 -6.80
C ILE A 178 3.27 -1.90 -7.56
N ASP A 179 3.60 -1.63 -8.82
CA ASP A 179 2.89 -0.65 -9.66
C ASP A 179 2.22 -1.27 -10.89
N THR A 180 2.34 -2.59 -11.08
CA THR A 180 1.64 -3.38 -12.09
C THR A 180 1.32 -4.79 -11.56
N LEU A 181 0.23 -5.39 -12.04
CA LEU A 181 -0.13 -6.80 -11.82
C LEU A 181 -0.05 -7.62 -13.13
N GLU A 182 0.44 -7.01 -14.20
CA GLU A 182 0.62 -7.67 -15.51
C GLU A 182 2.03 -8.28 -15.57
N PRO A 183 2.17 -9.62 -15.71
CA PRO A 183 3.48 -10.27 -15.72
C PRO A 183 4.35 -9.90 -16.93
N ASP A 184 3.72 -9.58 -18.07
CA ASP A 184 4.38 -9.25 -19.34
C ASP A 184 4.37 -7.76 -19.67
N ALA A 185 3.85 -6.90 -18.78
CA ALA A 185 3.90 -5.47 -19.01
C ALA A 185 5.36 -5.03 -19.14
N ILE A 186 5.72 -4.51 -20.33
CA ILE A 186 6.96 -3.77 -20.53
C ILE A 186 6.97 -2.73 -19.40
N PRO A 187 7.96 -2.75 -18.49
CA PRO A 187 7.97 -1.84 -17.35
C PRO A 187 7.80 -0.43 -17.90
N THR A 188 6.64 0.19 -17.67
CA THR A 188 6.36 1.55 -18.14
C THR A 188 7.51 2.38 -17.66
N GLU A 189 8.32 2.89 -18.60
CA GLU A 189 9.66 3.42 -18.38
C GLU A 189 9.95 3.61 -16.90
N LYS A 190 10.70 2.67 -16.30
CA LYS A 190 11.50 3.00 -15.12
C LYS A 190 12.38 4.14 -15.59
N LYS A 191 11.87 5.38 -15.60
CA LYS A 191 12.67 6.59 -15.66
C LYS A 191 13.63 6.32 -14.54
N GLY A 192 14.87 6.02 -14.92
CA GLY A 192 15.97 5.87 -14.01
C GLY A 192 16.00 7.15 -13.21
N LYS A 193 15.23 7.18 -12.12
CA LYS A 193 15.50 8.05 -11.01
C LYS A 193 16.85 7.56 -10.64
N LYS A 194 17.83 8.42 -10.95
CA LYS A 194 19.21 8.34 -10.49
C LYS A 194 19.19 7.42 -9.28
N VAL A 195 19.81 6.24 -9.38
CA VAL A 195 20.42 5.64 -8.19
C VAL A 195 20.96 6.87 -7.48
N ARG A 196 20.38 7.22 -6.33
CA ARG A 196 20.92 8.32 -5.55
C ARG A 196 22.37 7.89 -5.43
N LYS A 197 23.25 8.54 -6.20
CA LYS A 197 24.67 8.51 -5.95
C LYS A 197 24.67 8.79 -4.46
N GLN A 198 25.01 7.80 -3.64
CA GLN A 198 25.20 7.99 -2.21
C GLN A 198 26.07 9.23 -2.14
N SER A 199 25.46 10.35 -1.80
CA SER A 199 26.10 11.63 -2.02
C SER A 199 27.08 11.74 -0.87
N THR A 200 28.35 11.66 -1.24
CA THR A 200 29.53 12.06 -0.47
C THR A 200 29.75 11.28 0.82
N ASP A 201 30.56 10.22 0.73
CA ASP A 201 31.95 10.16 1.24
C ASP A 201 32.25 10.70 2.65
N GLN A 202 31.23 10.90 3.48
CA GLN A 202 31.39 11.24 4.87
C GLN A 202 31.25 9.95 5.68
N ASP A 203 32.38 9.36 6.03
CA ASP A 203 32.45 8.29 7.00
C ASP A 203 32.04 8.85 8.37
N TRP A 204 30.85 8.46 8.82
CA TRP A 204 30.31 8.84 10.13
C TRP A 204 30.81 7.93 11.26
N GLY A 205 31.48 6.82 10.95
CA GLY A 205 32.00 5.85 11.91
C GLY A 205 32.83 6.50 13.03
N PRO A 206 33.87 7.29 12.71
CA PRO A 206 34.71 7.93 13.72
C PRO A 206 33.93 8.87 14.66
N LEU A 207 32.97 9.63 14.13
CA LEU A 207 32.15 10.54 14.93
C LEU A 207 31.19 9.77 15.84
N LEU A 208 30.59 8.69 15.33
CA LEU A 208 29.70 7.83 16.10
C LEU A 208 30.45 7.09 17.21
N ASP A 209 31.68 6.66 16.97
CA ASP A 209 32.55 6.06 17.98
C ASP A 209 32.92 7.05 19.08
N GLU A 210 33.24 8.30 18.72
CA GLU A 210 33.49 9.36 19.70
C GLU A 210 32.24 9.64 20.56
N LEU A 211 31.07 9.71 19.93
CA LEU A 211 29.79 9.87 20.63
C LEU A 211 29.51 8.67 21.54
N ALA A 212 29.79 7.44 21.10
CA ALA A 212 29.62 6.24 21.90
C ALA A 212 30.50 6.27 23.16
N GLU A 213 31.77 6.68 23.03
CA GLU A 213 32.70 6.82 24.16
C GLU A 213 32.26 7.91 25.14
N LYS A 214 31.77 9.05 24.64
CA LYS A 214 31.17 10.09 25.49
C LYS A 214 29.91 9.57 26.20
N ALA A 215 29.03 8.89 25.49
CA ALA A 215 27.78 8.35 26.04
C ALA A 215 28.02 7.24 27.07
N LYS A 216 29.11 6.46 26.97
CA LYS A 216 29.49 5.46 27.97
C LYS A 216 29.73 6.07 29.36
N LYS A 217 30.09 7.35 29.44
CA LYS A 217 30.30 8.07 30.71
C LYS A 217 28.99 8.45 31.41
N LEU A 218 27.87 8.43 30.69
CA LEU A 218 26.55 8.69 31.27
C LEU A 218 26.12 7.49 32.14
N ARG A 219 25.87 7.76 33.42
CA ARG A 219 25.43 6.79 34.41
C ARG A 219 24.35 7.42 35.27
N GLY A 220 23.22 6.74 35.40
CA GLY A 220 22.27 7.01 36.47
C GLY A 220 22.67 6.21 37.70
N GLY A 221 22.50 6.78 38.89
CA GLY A 221 22.87 6.16 40.16
C GLY A 221 21.97 6.59 41.32
N GLY A 222 22.23 6.03 42.50
CA GLY A 222 21.54 6.43 43.72
C GLY A 222 21.74 7.92 44.02
N GLY A 223 20.66 8.62 44.34
CA GLY A 223 20.67 10.07 44.61
C GLY A 223 20.49 10.97 43.37
N GLN A 224 20.34 10.40 42.18
CA GLN A 224 20.02 11.14 40.95
C GLN A 224 18.56 10.94 40.53
N PRO A 225 18.00 11.81 39.66
CA PRO A 225 16.64 11.63 39.15
C PRO A 225 16.44 10.25 38.51
N ALA A 226 15.33 9.60 38.84
CA ALA A 226 14.98 8.27 38.33
C ALA A 226 14.88 8.21 36.79
N THR A 227 14.76 9.37 36.13
CA THR A 227 14.74 9.53 34.67
C THR A 227 16.11 9.38 34.02
N TYR A 228 17.21 9.52 34.76
CA TYR A 228 18.57 9.52 34.19
C TYR A 228 18.95 8.15 33.60
N SER A 229 18.74 7.07 34.35
CA SER A 229 19.06 5.71 33.88
C SER A 229 18.36 5.33 32.56
N PRO A 230 17.03 5.47 32.41
CA PRO A 230 16.37 5.12 31.15
C PRO A 230 16.75 6.07 30.00
N ILE A 231 16.90 7.38 30.25
CA ILE A 231 17.31 8.35 29.21
C ILE A 231 18.74 8.08 28.72
N PHE A 232 19.70 7.84 29.63
CA PHE A 232 21.08 7.54 29.23
C PHE A 232 21.22 6.16 28.57
N SER A 233 20.35 5.21 28.90
CA SER A 233 20.25 3.94 28.16
C SER A 233 19.71 4.14 26.75
N LEU A 234 18.73 5.02 26.58
CA LEU A 234 18.19 5.41 25.27
C LEU A 234 19.29 6.02 24.39
N VAL A 235 20.04 7.02 24.89
CA VAL A 235 21.15 7.66 24.17
C VAL A 235 22.17 6.64 23.64
N ARG A 236 22.63 5.73 24.50
CA ARG A 236 23.61 4.69 24.11
C ARG A 236 23.05 3.75 23.05
N THR A 237 21.81 3.29 23.22
CA THR A 237 21.17 2.38 22.27
C THR A 237 20.91 3.05 20.91
N SER A 238 20.61 4.35 20.90
CA SER A 238 20.43 5.12 19.65
C SER A 238 21.74 5.27 18.88
N ILE A 239 22.86 5.49 19.58
CA ILE A 239 24.20 5.56 18.97
C ILE A 239 24.60 4.18 18.41
N GLU A 240 24.37 3.10 19.15
CA GLU A 240 24.63 1.73 18.68
C GLU A 240 23.80 1.39 17.43
N LEU A 241 22.54 1.81 17.36
CA LEU A 241 21.71 1.64 16.17
C LEU A 241 22.27 2.43 14.98
N ALA A 242 22.72 3.67 15.22
CA ALA A 242 23.35 4.48 14.18
C ALA A 242 24.63 3.84 13.65
N GLN A 243 25.50 3.31 14.51
CA GLN A 243 26.72 2.57 14.12
C GLN A 243 26.40 1.35 13.24
N LEU A 244 25.35 0.58 13.59
CA LEU A 244 24.90 -0.55 12.78
C LEU A 244 24.35 -0.11 11.41
N ALA A 245 23.65 1.02 11.36
CA ALA A 245 23.03 1.53 10.14
C ALA A 245 24.07 2.14 9.16
N THR A 246 25.20 2.62 9.68
CA THR A 246 26.30 3.19 8.88
C THR A 246 27.40 2.21 8.55
N ALA A 247 27.29 0.93 8.93
CA ALA A 247 28.27 -0.09 8.56
C ALA A 247 28.25 -0.37 7.05
N ASP A 248 29.39 -0.79 6.48
CA ASP A 248 29.52 -1.11 5.05
C ASP A 248 28.50 -2.16 4.57
N SER A 249 28.08 -3.06 5.46
CA SER A 249 27.01 -4.03 5.25
C SER A 249 26.13 -4.11 6.50
N PRO A 250 25.06 -3.31 6.59
CA PRO A 250 24.17 -3.29 7.75
C PRO A 250 23.42 -4.61 7.91
N ASP A 251 23.54 -5.24 9.07
CA ASP A 251 22.77 -6.42 9.46
C ASP A 251 21.34 -5.99 9.82
N ILE A 252 20.41 -6.22 8.90
CA ILE A 252 19.01 -5.80 9.01
C ILE A 252 18.32 -6.41 10.23
N ASP A 253 18.58 -7.68 10.55
CA ASP A 253 17.99 -8.34 11.72
C ASP A 253 18.48 -7.70 13.02
N LYS A 254 19.76 -7.32 13.09
CA LYS A 254 20.30 -6.58 14.24
C LYS A 254 19.71 -5.17 14.34
N LEU A 255 19.49 -4.49 13.22
CA LEU A 255 18.82 -3.18 13.19
C LEU A 255 17.41 -3.28 13.76
N PHE A 256 16.61 -4.25 13.32
CA PHE A 256 15.26 -4.46 13.86
C PHE A 256 15.28 -4.80 15.35
N LYS A 257 16.16 -5.69 15.80
CA LYS A 257 16.31 -6.02 17.23
C LYS A 257 16.69 -4.81 18.07
N LYS A 258 17.57 -3.94 17.56
CA LYS A 258 17.96 -2.69 18.24
C LYS A 258 16.84 -1.65 18.21
N GLY A 259 16.08 -1.56 17.13
CA GLY A 259 14.86 -0.74 17.04
C GLY A 259 13.82 -1.12 18.09
N ALA A 260 13.48 -2.41 18.20
CA ALA A 260 12.54 -2.90 19.21
C ALA A 260 13.02 -2.61 20.66
N ARG A 261 14.33 -2.65 20.90
CA ARG A 261 14.91 -2.26 22.18
C ARG A 261 14.76 -0.76 22.46
N LEU A 262 14.87 0.11 21.44
CA LEU A 262 14.61 1.54 21.60
C LEU A 262 13.16 1.81 21.99
N ASP A 263 12.18 1.15 21.36
CA ASP A 263 10.77 1.30 21.72
C ASP A 263 10.52 0.93 23.19
N THR A 264 11.13 -0.17 23.65
CA THR A 264 11.07 -0.59 25.05
C THR A 264 11.67 0.48 25.99
N LEU A 265 12.80 1.08 25.60
CA LEU A 265 13.44 2.13 26.40
C LEU A 265 12.62 3.44 26.41
N LEU A 266 11.98 3.80 25.30
CA LEU A 266 11.07 4.95 25.23
C LEU A 266 9.89 4.78 26.20
N GLN A 267 9.28 3.59 26.23
CA GLN A 267 8.23 3.27 27.21
C GLN A 267 8.73 3.36 28.66
N GLN A 268 9.99 2.98 28.93
CA GLN A 268 10.59 3.13 30.25
C GLN A 268 10.83 4.60 30.63
N VAL A 269 11.27 5.42 29.67
CA VAL A 269 11.42 6.88 29.86
C VAL A 269 10.08 7.52 30.17
N GLU A 270 9.03 7.21 29.40
CA GLU A 270 7.68 7.70 29.61
C GLU A 270 7.16 7.35 31.02
N LYS A 271 7.30 6.07 31.43
CA LYS A 271 6.95 5.62 32.78
C LYS A 271 7.75 6.34 33.87
N ALA A 272 9.03 6.63 33.63
CA ALA A 272 9.87 7.35 34.60
C ALA A 272 9.49 8.83 34.73
N LEU A 273 9.06 9.46 33.64
CA LEU A 273 8.55 10.84 33.65
C LEU A 273 7.22 10.93 34.40
N LEU A 274 6.30 9.99 34.14
CA LEU A 274 5.00 9.93 34.82
C LEU A 274 5.09 9.65 36.33
N ARG A 275 6.18 9.05 36.81
CA ARG A 275 6.41 8.80 38.25
C ARG A 275 6.97 10.01 39.01
N ASN A 276 7.41 11.06 38.30
CA ASN A 276 8.00 12.27 38.87
C ASN A 276 7.05 13.50 38.81
N VAL A 277 5.78 13.28 38.44
CA VAL A 277 4.68 14.24 38.55
C VAL A 277 3.80 13.83 39.73
#